data_AF-A0A812RLN8-F1
#
_entry.id   AF-A0A812RLN8-F1
#
_cell.length_a   1.000
_cell.length_b   1.000
_cell.length_c   1.000
_cell.angle_alpha   90.00
_cell.angle_beta   90.00
_cell.angle_gamma   90.00
#
_symmetry.space_group_name_H-M   'P 1'
#
loop_
_entity.id
_entity.type
_entity.pdbx_description
1 polymer ?
#
loop_
_entity_poly.entity_id
_entity_poly.type
_entity_poly.pdbx_seq_one_letter_code
_entity_poly.pdbx_strand_id
1 'polypeptide(L)'
;MEDEPRRFFGPSRDATLGETVGVAPPRMGEPLNSLDAEALMSVVGPPELPEAWKQGFFFAGYQPYGLQQVNGGPCGVIAVIQAFLIRSLHSRAPSVAALLEVDENLRQEALMDAIAEVLFRNVGDNKKACVLVPSSSSASVLSVSQLRCLQPALFTSYDQLRYFLGQRPYRDLFFNPSGCGVPILLFSMVWTRTVDGCRERDFDDPKTGTMIGGHGYCTQELVNLMMFGRAYSNVFDGTKRLGSVKDGWMVLQGAPRRPSIGFLSLFEAYACIEVGSRYKGPTSPIWVVCAESHYTVLFSADGMVNPQDSDKALDLFYFDQLGRQSERIRLTVIPKQLPPHLSTGFEDSESMIDRCIRTKWKEATVDWNGSEVIL
;
A
#
# COMPACT_ATOMS: atom_id res chain seq x y z
N MET A 1 12.48 0.69 -29.37
CA MET A 1 11.67 1.91 -29.28
C MET A 1 11.59 2.22 -27.81
N GLU A 2 12.27 3.28 -27.36
CA GLU A 2 12.20 3.71 -25.96
C GLU A 2 10.73 4.01 -25.66
N ASP A 3 10.17 3.31 -24.65
CA ASP A 3 8.83 3.54 -24.13
C ASP A 3 8.81 4.91 -23.46
N GLU A 4 8.73 5.97 -24.28
CA GLU A 4 8.58 7.34 -23.80
C GLU A 4 7.31 7.40 -22.94
N PRO A 5 7.41 7.88 -21.68
CA PRO A 5 6.25 8.01 -20.82
C PRO A 5 5.23 8.94 -21.48
N ARG A 6 4.02 8.43 -21.73
CA ARG A 6 2.87 9.24 -22.15
C ARG A 6 2.68 10.33 -21.10
N ARG A 7 2.94 11.60 -21.45
CA ARG A 7 2.77 12.83 -20.64
C ARG A 7 2.47 12.58 -19.17
N PHE A 8 3.43 12.82 -18.27
CA PHE A 8 3.21 12.73 -16.82
C PHE A 8 1.92 13.46 -16.40
N PHE A 9 0.98 12.71 -15.83
CA PHE A 9 -0.29 13.24 -15.35
C PHE A 9 -0.19 13.49 -13.84
N GLY A 10 0.63 14.49 -13.49
CA GLY A 10 0.54 15.11 -12.17
C GLY A 10 -0.73 15.96 -12.05
N PRO A 11 -1.12 16.39 -10.85
CA PRO A 11 -2.32 17.22 -10.67
C PRO A 11 -2.26 18.48 -11.55
N SER A 12 -3.28 18.68 -12.40
CA SER A 12 -3.37 19.86 -13.28
C SER A 12 -3.19 21.17 -12.50
N ARG A 13 -2.47 22.13 -13.12
CA ARG A 13 -2.24 23.47 -12.54
C ARG A 13 -3.55 24.21 -12.28
N ASP A 14 -4.57 23.96 -13.10
CA ASP A 14 -5.86 24.64 -13.07
C ASP A 14 -6.94 23.87 -12.28
N ALA A 15 -6.63 22.66 -11.80
CA ALA A 15 -7.53 21.93 -10.93
C ALA A 15 -7.51 22.54 -9.52
N THR A 16 -8.27 23.59 -9.29
CA THR A 16 -8.72 23.98 -7.95
C THR A 16 -10.00 23.22 -7.65
N LEU A 17 -10.00 22.42 -6.57
CA LEU A 17 -11.26 21.95 -6.02
C LEU A 17 -12.03 23.19 -5.56
N GLY A 18 -13.29 23.30 -5.99
CA GLY A 18 -14.14 24.44 -5.63
C GLY A 18 -14.11 24.71 -4.13
N GLU A 19 -14.18 25.99 -3.74
CA GLU A 19 -14.23 26.40 -2.35
C GLU A 19 -15.43 25.71 -1.66
N THR A 20 -15.15 24.68 -0.86
CA THR A 20 -16.14 24.14 0.05
C THR A 20 -16.15 25.03 1.27
N VAL A 21 -17.04 26.01 1.24
CA VAL A 21 -17.34 26.90 2.38
C VAL A 21 -17.64 26.01 3.60
N GLY A 22 -16.74 25.96 4.59
CA GLY A 22 -17.00 25.36 5.90
C GLY A 22 -16.04 24.29 6.43
N VAL A 23 -15.00 23.85 5.70
CA VAL A 23 -14.01 22.91 6.27
C VAL A 23 -12.99 23.66 7.12
N ALA A 24 -12.98 23.41 8.43
CA ALA A 24 -12.05 24.05 9.36
C ALA A 24 -10.59 23.64 9.05
N PRO A 25 -9.61 24.55 9.16
CA PRO A 25 -8.20 24.21 8.97
C PRO A 25 -7.72 23.20 10.03
N PRO A 26 -6.70 22.38 9.72
CA PRO A 26 -6.14 21.45 10.70
C PRO A 26 -5.51 22.20 11.88
N ARG A 27 -5.47 21.55 13.04
CA ARG A 27 -4.74 22.09 14.19
C ARG A 27 -3.25 21.83 14.00
N MET A 28 -2.47 22.89 13.91
CA MET A 28 -1.02 22.80 13.81
C MET A 28 -0.39 22.52 15.19
N GLY A 29 0.55 21.58 15.24
CA GLY A 29 1.39 21.30 16.41
C GLY A 29 2.74 22.04 16.33
N GLU A 30 3.60 21.84 17.33
CA GLU A 30 4.96 22.38 17.31
C GLU A 30 5.85 21.61 16.31
N PRO A 31 6.81 22.27 15.65
CA PRO A 31 7.79 21.60 14.80
C PRO A 31 8.53 20.48 15.55
N LEU A 32 8.90 19.44 14.80
CA LEU A 32 9.60 18.29 15.39
C LEU A 32 10.95 18.72 15.98
N ASN A 33 11.18 18.37 17.24
CA ASN A 33 12.48 18.57 17.87
C ASN A 33 13.45 17.42 17.48
N SER A 34 14.70 17.48 17.95
CA SER A 34 15.69 16.44 17.65
C SER A 34 15.27 15.05 18.17
N LEU A 35 14.69 14.97 19.36
CA LEU A 35 14.25 13.70 19.94
C LEU A 35 13.10 13.09 19.13
N ASP A 36 12.15 13.91 18.68
CA ASP A 36 11.04 13.46 17.84
C ASP A 36 11.54 12.89 16.51
N ALA A 37 12.47 13.59 15.86
CA ALA A 37 13.04 13.18 14.58
C ALA A 37 13.88 11.90 14.70
N GLU A 38 14.70 11.78 15.76
CA GLU A 38 15.48 10.57 16.07
C GLU A 38 14.56 9.39 16.39
N ALA A 39 13.51 9.61 17.17
CA ALA A 39 12.53 8.58 17.51
C ALA A 39 11.79 8.08 16.27
N LEU A 40 11.36 8.96 15.38
CA LEU A 40 10.76 8.57 14.09
C LEU A 40 11.71 7.72 13.26
N MET A 41 12.95 8.18 13.05
CA MET A 41 13.94 7.44 12.24
C MET A 41 14.28 6.09 12.86
N SER A 42 14.33 6.01 14.19
CA SER A 42 14.60 4.76 14.88
C SER A 42 13.55 3.68 14.57
N VAL A 43 12.27 4.07 14.40
CA VAL A 43 11.17 3.15 14.07
C VAL A 43 11.16 2.84 12.58
N VAL A 44 11.53 3.81 11.75
CA VAL A 44 11.63 3.62 10.30
C VAL A 44 12.74 2.64 9.95
N GLY A 45 13.89 2.70 10.63
CA GLY A 45 14.98 1.71 10.51
C GLY A 45 16.30 2.33 10.04
N PRO A 46 16.43 2.68 8.74
CA PRO A 46 17.66 3.27 8.22
C PRO A 46 17.89 4.68 8.79
N PRO A 47 19.16 5.11 8.98
CA PRO A 47 19.51 6.45 9.48
C PRO A 47 19.19 7.56 8.48
N GLU A 48 19.06 7.20 7.20
CA GLU A 48 18.61 8.05 6.11
C GLU A 48 17.83 7.19 5.11
N LEU A 49 16.70 7.69 4.63
CA LEU A 49 15.92 7.02 3.59
C LEU A 49 16.70 6.99 2.28
N PRO A 50 16.70 5.86 1.54
CA PRO A 50 17.27 5.82 0.20
C PRO A 50 16.60 6.84 -0.73
N GLU A 51 17.35 7.43 -1.66
CA GLU A 51 16.82 8.38 -2.66
C GLU A 51 15.64 7.81 -3.47
N ALA A 52 15.55 6.49 -3.61
CA ALA A 52 14.41 5.83 -4.25
C ALA A 52 13.05 6.11 -3.57
N TRP A 53 13.05 6.50 -2.29
CA TRP A 53 11.85 6.91 -1.58
C TRP A 53 11.40 8.33 -1.93
N LYS A 54 12.28 9.18 -2.49
CA LYS A 54 11.99 10.58 -2.80
C LYS A 54 11.11 10.73 -4.04
N GLN A 55 9.81 10.49 -3.88
CA GLN A 55 8.80 10.73 -4.90
C GLN A 55 7.42 11.02 -4.28
N GLY A 56 6.54 11.64 -5.06
CA GLY A 56 5.10 11.64 -4.79
C GLY A 56 4.39 10.38 -5.28
N PHE A 57 3.08 10.36 -5.15
CA PHE A 57 2.17 9.39 -5.75
C PHE A 57 1.57 9.99 -7.02
N PHE A 58 1.92 9.46 -8.19
CA PHE A 58 1.52 10.06 -9.46
C PHE A 58 1.29 9.00 -10.53
N PHE A 59 0.59 9.40 -11.60
CA PHE A 59 0.33 8.57 -12.76
C PHE A 59 1.29 8.92 -13.89
N ALA A 60 1.95 7.92 -14.48
CA ALA A 60 2.85 8.10 -15.62
C ALA A 60 2.21 7.74 -16.98
N GLY A 61 0.91 7.41 -16.99
CA GLY A 61 0.14 7.19 -18.23
C GLY A 61 0.31 5.80 -18.87
N TYR A 62 0.97 4.85 -18.21
CA TYR A 62 1.09 3.47 -18.69
C TYR A 62 -0.23 2.69 -18.58
N GLN A 63 -0.89 2.75 -17.41
CA GLN A 63 -2.29 2.35 -17.23
C GLN A 63 -3.09 3.54 -16.64
N PRO A 64 -4.36 3.76 -17.05
CA PRO A 64 -5.16 4.87 -16.55
C PRO A 64 -5.31 4.90 -15.01
N TYR A 65 -5.46 3.73 -14.41
CA TYR A 65 -5.61 3.51 -12.97
C TYR A 65 -4.29 3.32 -12.22
N GLY A 66 -3.14 3.33 -12.91
CA GLY A 66 -1.87 2.85 -12.38
C GLY A 66 -0.94 3.95 -11.87
N LEU A 67 -0.52 3.85 -10.61
CA LEU A 67 0.55 4.66 -10.03
C LEU A 67 1.92 4.23 -10.56
N GLN A 68 2.86 5.18 -10.63
CA GLN A 68 4.25 4.91 -11.00
C GLN A 68 5.18 4.89 -9.79
N GLN A 69 6.05 3.89 -9.76
CA GLN A 69 7.24 3.85 -8.94
C GLN A 69 8.47 4.08 -9.82
N VAL A 70 9.31 5.06 -9.46
CA VAL A 70 10.48 5.40 -10.28
C VAL A 70 11.63 4.41 -10.08
N ASN A 71 11.91 4.05 -8.82
CA ASN A 71 13.05 3.22 -8.42
C ASN A 71 12.62 2.15 -7.40
N GLY A 72 13.36 1.05 -7.29
CA GLY A 72 13.13 0.02 -6.26
C GLY A 72 13.26 0.54 -4.83
N GLY A 73 12.37 0.12 -3.93
CA GLY A 73 12.38 0.54 -2.52
C GLY A 73 10.96 0.69 -1.93
N PRO A 74 10.21 1.74 -2.32
CA PRO A 74 8.90 2.05 -1.74
C PRO A 74 7.73 1.23 -2.32
N CYS A 75 7.99 0.09 -2.97
CA CYS A 75 6.96 -0.70 -3.66
C CYS A 75 5.81 -1.13 -2.74
N GLY A 76 6.09 -1.55 -1.51
CA GLY A 76 5.05 -1.92 -0.54
C GLY A 76 4.08 -0.78 -0.25
N VAL A 77 4.58 0.45 -0.07
CA VAL A 77 3.74 1.64 0.16
C VAL A 77 2.91 1.95 -1.08
N ILE A 78 3.53 1.98 -2.26
CA ILE A 78 2.84 2.35 -3.51
C ILE A 78 1.81 1.29 -3.89
N ALA A 79 2.11 0.00 -3.74
CA ALA A 79 1.17 -1.10 -4.00
C ALA A 79 -0.05 -1.04 -3.07
N VAL A 80 0.15 -0.73 -1.77
CA VAL A 80 -0.98 -0.55 -0.85
C VAL A 80 -1.83 0.66 -1.23
N ILE A 81 -1.23 1.81 -1.55
CA ILE A 81 -2.00 2.98 -2.02
C ILE A 81 -2.71 2.68 -3.34
N GLN A 82 -2.06 1.99 -4.28
CA GLN A 82 -2.68 1.53 -5.52
C GLN A 82 -3.90 0.66 -5.25
N ALA A 83 -3.81 -0.29 -4.30
CA ALA A 83 -4.93 -1.14 -3.93
C ALA A 83 -6.10 -0.34 -3.32
N PHE A 84 -5.83 0.62 -2.42
CA PHE A 84 -6.87 1.51 -1.89
C PHE A 84 -7.44 2.48 -2.94
N LEU A 85 -6.64 2.87 -3.94
CA LEU A 85 -7.09 3.66 -5.08
C LEU A 85 -8.11 2.86 -5.91
N ILE A 86 -7.79 1.62 -6.28
CA ILE A 86 -8.73 0.74 -7.00
C ILE A 86 -10.02 0.54 -6.19
N ARG A 87 -9.90 0.36 -4.87
CA ARG A 87 -11.06 0.26 -3.98
C ARG A 87 -11.93 1.51 -4.03
N SER A 88 -11.33 2.69 -3.99
CA SER A 88 -12.08 3.93 -4.14
C SER A 88 -12.75 4.01 -5.52
N LEU A 89 -12.07 3.54 -6.59
CA LEU A 89 -12.65 3.49 -7.92
C LEU A 89 -13.84 2.53 -8.03
N HIS A 90 -13.87 1.39 -7.32
CA HIS A 90 -15.05 0.51 -7.30
C HIS A 90 -16.33 1.22 -6.86
N SER A 91 -16.23 2.20 -5.96
CA SER A 91 -17.39 2.99 -5.49
C SER A 91 -17.77 4.16 -6.41
N ARG A 92 -16.91 4.50 -7.36
CA ARG A 92 -16.96 5.75 -8.14
C ARG A 92 -17.20 5.51 -9.63
N ALA A 93 -16.59 4.46 -10.18
CA ALA A 93 -16.71 4.10 -11.57
C ALA A 93 -18.07 3.42 -11.83
N PRO A 94 -18.82 3.82 -12.87
CA PRO A 94 -20.14 3.25 -13.16
C PRO A 94 -20.08 1.83 -13.74
N SER A 95 -18.92 1.36 -14.18
CA SER A 95 -18.73 0.04 -14.78
C SER A 95 -17.27 -0.42 -14.70
N VAL A 96 -17.05 -1.71 -14.95
CA VAL A 96 -15.72 -2.32 -15.10
C VAL A 96 -14.87 -1.57 -16.13
N ALA A 97 -15.44 -1.27 -17.31
CA ALA A 97 -14.74 -0.56 -18.36
C ALA A 97 -14.34 0.86 -17.92
N ALA A 98 -15.21 1.57 -17.20
CA ALA A 98 -14.93 2.91 -16.71
C ALA A 98 -13.85 2.92 -15.61
N LEU A 99 -13.71 1.85 -14.81
CA LEU A 99 -12.60 1.72 -13.86
C LEU A 99 -11.26 1.51 -14.58
N LEU A 100 -11.25 0.64 -15.60
CA LEU A 100 -10.05 0.30 -16.36
C LEU A 100 -9.57 1.45 -17.26
N GLU A 101 -10.49 2.31 -17.70
CA GLU A 101 -10.26 3.51 -18.51
C GLU A 101 -10.57 4.80 -17.72
N VAL A 102 -10.27 4.80 -16.43
CA VAL A 102 -10.58 5.91 -15.53
C VAL A 102 -10.01 7.25 -16.01
N ASP A 103 -10.83 8.31 -15.95
CA ASP A 103 -10.40 9.66 -16.31
C ASP A 103 -9.53 10.31 -15.22
N GLU A 104 -8.91 11.45 -15.59
CA GLU A 104 -7.98 12.16 -14.71
C GLU A 104 -8.63 12.67 -13.42
N ASN A 105 -9.85 13.21 -13.49
CA ASN A 105 -10.50 13.77 -12.32
C ASN A 105 -10.82 12.67 -11.31
N LEU A 106 -11.40 11.57 -11.78
CA LEU A 106 -11.83 10.47 -10.91
C LEU A 106 -10.65 9.77 -10.25
N ARG A 107 -9.55 9.52 -10.97
CA ARG A 107 -8.36 8.89 -10.39
C ARG A 107 -7.65 9.79 -9.36
N GLN A 108 -7.67 11.11 -9.54
CA GLN A 108 -7.13 12.06 -8.56
C GLN A 108 -7.99 12.10 -7.29
N GLU A 109 -9.32 12.08 -7.43
CA GLU A 109 -10.23 11.95 -6.29
C GLU A 109 -10.04 10.64 -5.53
N ALA A 110 -9.91 9.53 -6.26
CA ALA A 110 -9.66 8.22 -5.68
C ALA A 110 -8.30 8.13 -4.98
N LEU A 111 -7.27 8.80 -5.51
CA LEU A 111 -5.95 8.85 -4.89
C LEU A 111 -5.99 9.60 -3.55
N MET A 112 -6.69 10.74 -3.47
CA MET A 112 -6.89 11.45 -2.20
C MET A 112 -7.62 10.58 -1.17
N ASP A 113 -8.65 9.85 -1.61
CA ASP A 113 -9.38 8.93 -0.73
C ASP A 113 -8.52 7.75 -0.28
N ALA A 114 -7.65 7.21 -1.14
CA ALA A 114 -6.75 6.13 -0.79
C ALA A 114 -5.79 6.54 0.34
N ILE A 115 -5.17 7.72 0.23
CA ILE A 115 -4.29 8.27 1.28
C ILE A 115 -5.09 8.55 2.57
N ALA A 116 -6.28 9.13 2.46
CA ALA A 116 -7.12 9.44 3.61
C ALA A 116 -7.65 8.16 4.31
N GLU A 117 -7.99 7.12 3.57
CA GLU A 117 -8.42 5.82 4.13
C GLU A 117 -7.28 5.18 4.92
N VAL A 118 -6.07 5.11 4.36
CA VAL A 118 -4.90 4.57 5.06
C VAL A 118 -4.59 5.39 6.32
N LEU A 119 -4.47 6.71 6.20
CA LEU A 119 -4.00 7.53 7.32
C LEU A 119 -5.07 7.75 8.41
N PHE A 120 -6.32 8.03 8.03
CA PHE A 120 -7.39 8.37 8.98
C PHE A 120 -8.20 7.16 9.42
N ARG A 121 -8.64 6.30 8.49
CA ARG A 121 -9.51 5.17 8.83
C ARG A 121 -8.72 4.01 9.43
N ASN A 122 -7.57 3.68 8.85
CA ASN A 122 -6.75 2.57 9.33
C ASN A 122 -5.83 3.01 10.47
N VAL A 123 -4.78 3.78 10.18
CA VAL A 123 -3.77 4.19 11.17
C VAL A 123 -4.40 5.03 12.29
N GLY A 124 -5.28 5.94 11.90
CA GLY A 124 -6.03 6.83 12.76
C GLY A 124 -7.22 6.23 13.52
N ASP A 125 -7.57 4.97 13.24
CA ASP A 125 -8.72 4.26 13.84
C ASP A 125 -10.03 5.07 13.74
N ASN A 126 -10.26 5.74 12.60
CA ASN A 126 -11.41 6.63 12.33
C ASN A 126 -11.56 7.81 13.30
N LYS A 127 -10.52 8.15 14.07
CA LYS A 127 -10.59 9.18 15.13
C LYS A 127 -9.72 10.38 14.83
N LYS A 128 -8.53 10.17 14.26
CA LYS A 128 -7.55 11.23 14.05
C LYS A 128 -6.59 10.87 12.92
N ALA A 129 -6.01 11.87 12.29
CA ALA A 129 -4.82 11.70 11.47
C ALA A 129 -3.84 12.82 11.77
N CYS A 130 -2.56 12.59 11.50
CA CYS A 130 -1.57 13.64 11.48
C CYS A 130 -0.76 13.55 10.20
N VAL A 131 -0.63 14.68 9.50
CA VAL A 131 0.30 14.83 8.37
C VAL A 131 1.46 15.69 8.83
N LEU A 132 2.69 15.21 8.66
CA LEU A 132 3.89 15.99 8.93
C LEU A 132 4.18 16.89 7.73
N VAL A 133 3.93 18.18 7.85
CA VAL A 133 4.05 19.14 6.75
C VAL A 133 5.39 19.87 6.82
N PRO A 134 6.09 20.06 5.69
CA PRO A 134 7.33 20.82 5.70
C PRO A 134 7.06 22.32 5.86
N SER A 135 7.90 23.00 6.64
CA SER A 135 7.82 24.46 6.80
C SER A 135 8.22 25.23 5.53
N SER A 136 8.88 24.58 4.56
CA SER A 136 9.24 25.17 3.26
C SER A 136 8.92 24.23 2.10
N SER A 137 8.65 24.81 0.92
CA SER A 137 8.17 24.09 -0.26
C SER A 137 9.20 23.17 -0.94
N SER A 138 10.46 23.12 -0.47
CA SER A 138 11.55 22.33 -1.08
C SER A 138 12.12 21.27 -0.14
N ALA A 139 11.27 20.57 0.62
CA ALA A 139 11.75 19.57 1.56
C ALA A 139 12.04 18.23 0.87
N SER A 140 13.32 17.86 0.75
CA SER A 140 13.71 16.46 0.78
C SER A 140 13.55 15.97 2.22
N VAL A 141 12.77 14.92 2.44
CA VAL A 141 12.50 14.38 3.78
C VAL A 141 13.07 12.97 3.87
N LEU A 142 14.40 12.89 3.95
CA LEU A 142 15.13 11.63 3.95
C LEU A 142 15.94 11.41 5.24
N SER A 143 16.35 12.48 5.93
CA SER A 143 17.20 12.38 7.13
C SER A 143 16.60 13.04 8.38
N VAL A 144 17.19 12.75 9.54
CA VAL A 144 16.83 13.33 10.85
C VAL A 144 16.83 14.86 10.81
N SER A 145 17.83 15.48 10.18
CA SER A 145 17.94 16.95 10.13
C SER A 145 16.79 17.58 9.33
N GLN A 146 16.33 16.91 8.28
CA GLN A 146 15.21 17.36 7.44
C GLN A 146 13.86 17.15 8.14
N LEU A 147 13.71 16.07 8.93
CA LEU A 147 12.51 15.84 9.73
C LEU A 147 12.21 16.95 10.73
N ARG A 148 13.25 17.59 11.29
CA ARG A 148 13.10 18.73 12.21
C ARG A 148 12.43 19.96 11.59
N CYS A 149 12.39 20.01 10.26
CA CYS A 149 11.69 21.07 9.51
C CYS A 149 10.21 20.71 9.24
N LEU A 150 9.71 19.61 9.80
CA LEU A 150 8.32 19.23 9.68
C LEU A 150 7.51 19.68 10.89
N GLN A 151 6.27 20.04 10.62
CA GLN A 151 5.28 20.44 11.62
C GLN A 151 4.07 19.49 11.53
N PRO A 152 3.59 18.95 12.65
CA PRO A 152 2.38 18.14 12.67
C PRO A 152 1.13 18.96 12.33
N ALA A 153 0.39 18.59 11.29
CA ALA A 153 -0.98 19.05 11.03
C ALA A 153 -1.95 17.98 11.51
N LEU A 154 -2.81 18.30 12.47
CA LEU A 154 -3.71 17.34 13.11
C LEU A 154 -5.14 17.47 12.58
N PHE A 155 -5.70 16.32 12.24
CA PHE A 155 -7.03 16.17 11.67
C PHE A 155 -7.92 15.34 12.58
N THR A 156 -9.17 15.75 12.75
CA THR A 156 -10.18 15.02 13.56
C THR A 156 -11.34 14.48 12.72
N SER A 157 -11.37 14.77 11.43
CA SER A 157 -12.33 14.18 10.49
C SER A 157 -11.67 13.77 9.18
N TYR A 158 -12.28 12.77 8.54
CA TYR A 158 -11.87 12.29 7.22
C TYR A 158 -11.95 13.40 6.17
N ASP A 159 -13.04 14.16 6.16
CA ASP A 159 -13.27 15.24 5.17
C ASP A 159 -12.25 16.36 5.31
N GLN A 160 -11.82 16.68 6.53
CA GLN A 160 -10.79 17.69 6.78
C GLN A 160 -9.44 17.25 6.18
N LEU A 161 -9.04 16.00 6.40
CA LEU A 161 -7.83 15.43 5.80
C LEU A 161 -7.92 15.38 4.28
N ARG A 162 -9.04 14.89 3.75
CA ARG A 162 -9.26 14.80 2.31
C ARG A 162 -9.20 16.17 1.64
N TYR A 163 -9.87 17.16 2.22
CA TYR A 163 -9.84 18.54 1.73
C TYR A 163 -8.40 19.07 1.71
N PHE A 164 -7.66 18.88 2.80
CA PHE A 164 -6.26 19.30 2.92
C PHE A 164 -5.35 18.70 1.84
N LEU A 165 -5.49 17.40 1.54
CA LEU A 165 -4.72 16.72 0.47
C LEU A 165 -4.99 17.33 -0.92
N GLY A 166 -6.16 17.91 -1.12
CA GLY A 166 -6.54 18.61 -2.35
C GLY A 166 -6.02 20.03 -2.47
N GLN A 167 -5.48 20.64 -1.40
CA GLN A 167 -5.03 22.03 -1.40
C GLN A 167 -3.54 22.16 -1.73
N ARG A 168 -3.15 23.20 -2.47
CA ARG A 168 -1.74 23.57 -2.63
C ARG A 168 -1.23 24.23 -1.34
N PRO A 169 0.04 24.02 -0.94
CA PRO A 169 1.09 23.26 -1.65
C PRO A 169 1.07 21.74 -1.38
N TYR A 170 0.21 21.25 -0.48
CA TYR A 170 0.21 19.85 -0.03
C TYR A 170 -0.11 18.85 -1.14
N ARG A 171 -1.02 19.23 -2.04
CA ARG A 171 -1.34 18.45 -3.24
C ARG A 171 -0.11 18.20 -4.10
N ASP A 172 0.73 19.22 -4.31
CA ASP A 172 1.96 19.10 -5.09
C ASP A 172 3.00 18.25 -4.35
N LEU A 173 3.12 18.45 -3.03
CA LEU A 173 4.00 17.65 -2.18
C LEU A 173 3.67 16.15 -2.28
N PHE A 174 2.39 15.80 -2.24
CA PHE A 174 1.95 14.41 -2.26
C PHE A 174 1.91 13.80 -3.66
N PHE A 175 1.47 14.55 -4.68
CA PHE A 175 1.06 13.96 -5.96
C PHE A 175 1.88 14.37 -7.18
N ASN A 176 2.95 15.15 -6.99
CA ASN A 176 3.90 15.46 -8.06
C ASN A 176 5.04 14.42 -8.09
N PRO A 177 5.52 13.98 -9.27
CA PRO A 177 6.73 13.17 -9.39
C PRO A 177 7.93 13.69 -8.60
N SER A 178 8.17 15.01 -8.61
CA SER A 178 9.27 15.64 -7.85
C SER A 178 8.94 15.93 -6.39
N GLY A 179 7.72 15.60 -5.95
CA GLY A 179 7.26 15.73 -4.58
C GLY A 179 7.89 14.69 -3.65
N CYS A 180 7.48 14.73 -2.39
CA CYS A 180 7.96 13.83 -1.32
C CYS A 180 6.79 13.12 -0.62
N GLY A 181 5.71 12.85 -1.35
CA GLY A 181 4.49 12.25 -0.80
C GLY A 181 4.71 10.91 -0.11
N VAL A 182 5.56 10.04 -0.69
CA VAL A 182 5.85 8.71 -0.12
C VAL A 182 6.51 8.82 1.27
N PRO A 183 7.63 9.54 1.46
CA PRO A 183 8.27 9.64 2.77
C PRO A 183 7.42 10.46 3.74
N ILE A 184 6.74 11.53 3.28
CA ILE A 184 5.82 12.29 4.12
C ILE A 184 4.71 11.37 4.66
N LEU A 185 4.12 10.51 3.82
CA LEU A 185 3.12 9.54 4.28
C LEU A 185 3.71 8.56 5.29
N LEU A 186 4.88 7.99 5.03
CA LEU A 186 5.57 7.07 5.95
C LEU A 186 5.69 7.68 7.36
N PHE A 187 6.31 8.85 7.47
CA PHE A 187 6.50 9.48 8.77
C PHE A 187 5.18 9.91 9.41
N SER A 188 4.21 10.38 8.60
CA SER A 188 2.87 10.74 9.06
C SER A 188 2.11 9.55 9.66
N MET A 189 2.25 8.36 9.09
CA MET A 189 1.65 7.14 9.61
C MET A 189 2.28 6.73 10.95
N VAL A 190 3.61 6.72 11.04
CA VAL A 190 4.32 6.43 12.30
C VAL A 190 3.94 7.45 13.37
N TRP A 191 3.88 8.74 13.03
CA TRP A 191 3.47 9.79 13.96
C TRP A 191 2.02 9.65 14.43
N THR A 192 1.09 9.33 13.50
CA THR A 192 -0.32 9.11 13.82
C THR A 192 -0.51 7.88 14.74
N ARG A 193 0.21 6.79 14.47
CA ARG A 193 0.23 5.58 15.31
C ARG A 193 0.97 5.80 16.63
N THR A 194 1.89 6.77 16.68
CA THR A 194 2.94 7.05 17.68
C THR A 194 4.12 6.09 17.61
N VAL A 195 5.33 6.60 17.90
CA VAL A 195 6.58 5.81 17.97
C VAL A 195 6.41 4.64 18.94
N ASP A 196 5.96 4.89 20.17
CA ASP A 196 5.69 3.84 21.15
C ASP A 196 4.56 2.89 20.71
N GLY A 197 3.60 3.42 19.93
CA GLY A 197 2.56 2.62 19.32
C GLY A 197 3.09 1.56 18.37
N CYS A 198 4.03 1.93 17.51
CA CYS A 198 4.70 0.99 16.63
C CYS A 198 5.65 0.08 17.42
N ARG A 199 6.59 0.68 18.16
CA ARG A 199 7.73 -0.03 18.76
C ARG A 199 7.32 -0.96 19.89
N GLU A 200 6.55 -0.47 20.86
CA GLU A 200 6.30 -1.19 22.11
C GLU A 200 5.00 -2.01 22.08
N ARG A 201 4.08 -1.68 21.17
CA ARG A 201 2.75 -2.33 21.11
C ARG A 201 2.48 -3.16 19.86
N ASP A 202 3.15 -2.87 18.75
CA ASP A 202 2.85 -3.53 17.47
C ASP A 202 3.96 -4.50 17.04
N PHE A 203 5.23 -4.11 17.12
CA PHE A 203 6.35 -4.99 16.76
C PHE A 203 6.41 -6.21 17.69
N ASP A 204 6.67 -7.38 17.10
CA ASP A 204 6.88 -8.61 17.89
C ASP A 204 8.19 -8.52 18.71
N ASP A 205 9.23 -7.90 18.15
CA ASP A 205 10.46 -7.54 18.88
C ASP A 205 10.73 -6.02 18.77
N PRO A 206 10.51 -5.25 19.85
CA PRO A 206 10.75 -3.80 19.90
C PRO A 206 12.19 -3.38 19.58
N LYS A 207 13.17 -4.29 19.71
CA LYS A 207 14.59 -4.02 19.48
C LYS A 207 14.98 -4.12 18.01
N THR A 208 14.35 -5.02 17.27
CA THR A 208 14.73 -5.31 15.88
C THR A 208 13.69 -4.87 14.86
N GLY A 209 12.44 -4.62 15.27
CA GLY A 209 11.38 -4.19 14.38
C GLY A 209 11.68 -2.84 13.71
N THR A 210 11.49 -2.78 12.39
CA THR A 210 11.63 -1.58 11.58
C THR A 210 10.56 -1.53 10.49
N MET A 211 10.28 -0.35 9.94
CA MET A 211 9.35 -0.18 8.79
C MET A 211 10.04 -0.45 7.44
N ILE A 212 11.35 -0.22 7.38
CA ILE A 212 12.20 -0.43 6.21
C ILE A 212 13.30 -1.40 6.60
N GLY A 213 13.40 -2.48 5.84
CA GLY A 213 14.33 -3.58 6.07
C GLY A 213 15.64 -3.40 5.30
N GLY A 214 16.37 -4.51 5.17
CA GLY A 214 17.58 -4.57 4.34
C GLY A 214 17.33 -4.06 2.93
N HIS A 215 18.35 -3.43 2.34
CA HIS A 215 18.31 -2.86 0.98
C HIS A 215 17.25 -1.77 0.74
N GLY A 216 16.61 -1.24 1.78
CA GLY A 216 15.68 -0.12 1.66
C GLY A 216 14.25 -0.51 1.25
N TYR A 217 13.90 -1.80 1.36
CA TYR A 217 12.58 -2.32 1.04
C TYR A 217 11.60 -2.23 2.22
N CYS A 218 10.31 -2.17 1.90
CA CYS A 218 9.24 -2.17 2.89
C CYS A 218 9.21 -3.50 3.67
N THR A 219 9.15 -3.43 5.00
CA THR A 219 8.88 -4.61 5.83
C THR A 219 7.39 -4.90 5.89
N GLN A 220 7.04 -6.09 6.43
CA GLN A 220 5.65 -6.46 6.62
C GLN A 220 4.95 -5.56 7.66
N GLU A 221 5.70 -5.05 8.64
CA GLU A 221 5.23 -4.10 9.63
C GLU A 221 4.66 -2.83 8.98
N LEU A 222 5.36 -2.28 7.99
CA LEU A 222 4.90 -1.09 7.27
C LEU A 222 3.63 -1.38 6.45
N VAL A 223 3.61 -2.51 5.73
CA VAL A 223 2.42 -2.95 4.97
C VAL A 223 1.23 -3.12 5.91
N ASN A 224 1.42 -3.78 7.05
CA ASN A 224 0.37 -4.01 8.04
C ASN A 224 -0.07 -2.73 8.74
N LEU A 225 0.83 -1.77 8.97
CA LEU A 225 0.47 -0.45 9.46
C LEU A 225 -0.53 0.21 8.50
N MET A 226 -0.29 0.13 7.20
CA MET A 226 -1.20 0.71 6.20
C MET A 226 -2.54 -0.03 6.12
N MET A 227 -2.54 -1.36 6.24
CA MET A 227 -3.74 -2.20 6.09
C MET A 227 -4.64 -2.23 7.35
N PHE A 228 -4.04 -2.29 8.53
CA PHE A 228 -4.75 -2.46 9.81
C PHE A 228 -4.64 -1.26 10.74
N GLY A 229 -3.72 -0.33 10.45
CA GLY A 229 -3.33 0.71 11.39
C GLY A 229 -2.44 0.21 12.51
N ARG A 230 -1.88 -1.00 12.40
CA ARG A 230 -1.00 -1.62 13.40
C ARG A 230 0.18 -2.26 12.68
N ALA A 231 1.38 -1.95 13.15
CA ALA A 231 2.62 -2.40 12.54
C ALA A 231 2.99 -3.85 12.93
N TYR A 232 2.03 -4.77 12.82
CA TYR A 232 2.25 -6.18 13.19
C TYR A 232 3.18 -6.86 12.20
N SER A 233 4.03 -7.76 12.69
CA SER A 233 5.08 -8.41 11.90
C SER A 233 4.58 -9.57 11.02
N ASN A 234 3.40 -10.13 11.30
CA ASN A 234 2.97 -11.38 10.66
C ASN A 234 1.71 -11.25 9.81
N VAL A 235 1.52 -12.28 8.96
CA VAL A 235 0.40 -12.38 8.03
C VAL A 235 -0.58 -13.52 8.33
N PHE A 236 -0.41 -14.27 9.43
CA PHE A 236 -1.39 -15.27 9.87
C PHE A 236 -2.61 -14.61 10.55
N ASP A 237 -3.68 -15.36 10.81
CA ASP A 237 -4.88 -14.83 11.48
C ASP A 237 -4.71 -14.73 13.01
N GLY A 238 -5.08 -13.58 13.58
CA GLY A 238 -5.18 -13.41 15.03
C GLY A 238 -3.83 -13.31 15.72
N THR A 239 -3.64 -14.07 16.80
CA THR A 239 -2.38 -14.08 17.57
C THR A 239 -1.91 -15.52 17.74
N LYS A 240 -0.59 -15.74 17.71
CA LYS A 240 0.03 -17.04 18.02
C LYS A 240 0.84 -16.88 19.31
N ARG A 241 0.75 -17.85 20.23
CA ARG A 241 1.56 -17.89 21.45
C ARG A 241 2.66 -18.93 21.27
N LEU A 242 3.91 -18.50 21.42
CA LEU A 242 5.10 -19.33 21.34
C LEU A 242 5.83 -19.35 22.69
N GLY A 243 6.63 -20.39 22.91
CA GLY A 243 7.43 -20.55 24.12
C GLY A 243 6.85 -21.56 25.10
N SER A 244 7.33 -21.52 26.32
CA SER A 244 7.02 -22.50 27.35
C SER A 244 6.98 -21.84 28.73
N VAL A 245 6.48 -22.55 29.74
CA VAL A 245 6.53 -22.08 31.14
C VAL A 245 7.96 -21.83 31.60
N LYS A 246 8.95 -22.55 31.03
CA LYS A 246 10.37 -22.40 31.40
C LYS A 246 11.04 -21.22 30.70
N ASP A 247 10.68 -20.97 29.44
CA ASP A 247 11.36 -19.98 28.57
C ASP A 247 10.61 -18.65 28.47
N GLY A 248 9.42 -18.57 29.08
CA GLY A 248 8.49 -17.46 28.91
C GLY A 248 7.60 -17.64 27.69
N TRP A 249 6.51 -16.88 27.65
CA TRP A 249 5.58 -16.84 26.52
C TRP A 249 5.81 -15.58 25.70
N MET A 250 5.93 -15.75 24.38
CA MET A 250 5.90 -14.66 23.40
C MET A 250 4.58 -14.70 22.64
N VAL A 251 3.96 -13.54 22.42
CA VAL A 251 2.73 -13.42 21.65
C VAL A 251 3.04 -12.73 20.34
N LEU A 252 2.94 -13.47 19.23
CA LEU A 252 3.10 -12.94 17.89
C LEU A 252 1.77 -12.38 17.38
N GLN A 253 1.79 -11.18 16.82
CA GLN A 253 0.61 -10.52 16.28
C GLN A 253 0.48 -10.75 14.77
N GLY A 254 -0.69 -11.20 14.32
CA GLY A 254 -1.08 -11.32 12.92
C GLY A 254 -2.29 -10.45 12.57
N ALA A 255 -3.00 -10.77 11.49
CA ALA A 255 -4.19 -10.03 11.06
C ALA A 255 -5.27 -10.03 12.15
N PRO A 256 -5.60 -8.88 12.76
CA PRO A 256 -6.56 -8.82 13.87
C PRO A 256 -8.00 -8.98 13.38
N ARG A 257 -8.26 -8.65 12.11
CA ARG A 257 -9.57 -8.68 11.46
C ARG A 257 -9.39 -8.88 9.96
N ARG A 258 -10.51 -9.04 9.24
CA ARG A 258 -10.52 -9.02 7.78
C ARG A 258 -10.23 -7.58 7.28
N PRO A 259 -9.17 -7.37 6.47
CA PRO A 259 -8.84 -6.05 5.93
C PRO A 259 -9.73 -5.67 4.74
N SER A 260 -9.68 -4.38 4.37
CA SER A 260 -10.37 -3.87 3.18
C SER A 260 -9.80 -4.41 1.88
N ILE A 261 -8.47 -4.49 1.81
CA ILE A 261 -7.69 -5.08 0.72
C ILE A 261 -6.94 -6.29 1.28
N GLY A 262 -6.70 -7.31 0.46
CA GLY A 262 -6.09 -8.57 0.85
C GLY A 262 -4.57 -8.56 0.71
N PHE A 263 -3.97 -9.69 1.07
CA PHE A 263 -2.55 -9.94 0.88
C PHE A 263 -2.34 -11.39 0.42
N LEU A 264 -1.41 -11.59 -0.51
CA LEU A 264 -0.91 -12.89 -0.94
C LEU A 264 0.62 -12.84 -0.96
N SER A 265 1.27 -13.98 -0.73
CA SER A 265 2.73 -14.02 -0.73
C SER A 265 3.27 -15.30 -1.33
N LEU A 266 4.31 -15.14 -2.15
CA LEU A 266 5.07 -16.26 -2.71
C LEU A 266 5.74 -17.10 -1.61
N PHE A 267 6.11 -16.48 -0.49
CA PHE A 267 6.70 -17.18 0.66
C PHE A 267 5.75 -18.19 1.28
N GLU A 268 4.43 -18.01 1.14
CA GLU A 268 3.47 -19.05 1.54
C GLU A 268 3.48 -20.23 0.59
N ALA A 269 3.63 -19.96 -0.70
CA ALA A 269 3.81 -20.99 -1.72
C ALA A 269 5.06 -21.86 -1.38
N TYR A 270 6.15 -21.23 -0.93
CA TYR A 270 7.34 -21.93 -0.44
C TYR A 270 7.21 -22.55 0.97
N ALA A 271 6.02 -22.50 1.58
CA ALA A 271 5.77 -22.97 2.95
C ALA A 271 6.64 -22.30 4.03
N CYS A 272 7.21 -21.12 3.74
CA CYS A 272 8.00 -20.33 4.69
C CYS A 272 7.09 -19.61 5.69
N ILE A 273 5.91 -19.19 5.26
CA ILE A 273 4.90 -18.49 6.08
C ILE A 273 3.50 -19.03 5.80
N GLU A 274 2.55 -18.69 6.67
CA GLU A 274 1.13 -18.98 6.50
C GLU A 274 0.36 -17.67 6.39
N VAL A 275 -0.22 -17.38 5.21
CA VAL A 275 -1.08 -16.20 5.03
C VAL A 275 -2.49 -16.56 5.47
N GLY A 276 -2.97 -15.83 6.47
CA GLY A 276 -4.25 -16.08 7.11
C GLY A 276 -5.45 -15.92 6.18
N SER A 277 -6.54 -16.62 6.50
CA SER A 277 -7.79 -16.56 5.75
C SER A 277 -8.41 -15.16 5.72
N ARG A 278 -8.07 -14.29 6.69
CA ARG A 278 -8.47 -12.88 6.71
C ARG A 278 -7.89 -12.12 5.53
N TYR A 279 -6.58 -12.27 5.28
CA TYR A 279 -5.90 -11.64 4.13
C TYR A 279 -6.33 -12.23 2.80
N LYS A 280 -6.54 -13.54 2.73
CA LYS A 280 -6.93 -14.20 1.48
C LYS A 280 -8.35 -13.85 1.06
N GLY A 281 -9.25 -13.55 1.99
CA GLY A 281 -10.62 -13.14 1.67
C GLY A 281 -10.92 -11.72 2.17
N PRO A 282 -10.35 -10.64 1.62
CA PRO A 282 -10.62 -9.26 2.06
C PRO A 282 -12.10 -8.84 1.91
N THR A 283 -12.44 -7.57 2.13
CA THR A 283 -13.80 -7.07 1.83
C THR A 283 -13.96 -6.56 0.41
N SER A 284 -12.88 -6.11 -0.25
CA SER A 284 -12.84 -5.80 -1.68
C SER A 284 -12.00 -6.82 -2.44
N PRO A 285 -12.31 -7.16 -3.70
CA PRO A 285 -11.57 -8.13 -4.50
C PRO A 285 -10.24 -7.56 -5.03
N ILE A 286 -9.36 -7.19 -4.11
CA ILE A 286 -8.08 -6.53 -4.35
C ILE A 286 -7.08 -7.12 -3.37
N TRP A 287 -5.89 -7.50 -3.83
CA TRP A 287 -4.82 -8.08 -3.03
C TRP A 287 -3.50 -7.39 -3.37
N VAL A 288 -2.76 -7.01 -2.34
CA VAL A 288 -1.33 -6.74 -2.48
C VAL A 288 -0.61 -8.08 -2.54
N VAL A 289 0.27 -8.25 -3.51
CA VAL A 289 1.02 -9.49 -3.72
C VAL A 289 2.48 -9.23 -3.39
N CYS A 290 3.06 -10.02 -2.50
CA CYS A 290 4.48 -10.03 -2.21
C CYS A 290 5.14 -11.23 -2.88
N ALA A 291 5.78 -11.01 -4.02
CA ALA A 291 6.58 -11.99 -4.73
C ALA A 291 8.06 -11.63 -4.56
N GLU A 292 8.80 -12.48 -3.85
CA GLU A 292 10.17 -12.21 -3.41
C GLU A 292 10.30 -10.87 -2.65
N SER A 293 11.08 -9.92 -3.17
CA SER A 293 11.27 -8.59 -2.57
C SER A 293 10.34 -7.51 -3.16
N HIS A 294 9.44 -7.87 -4.08
CA HIS A 294 8.61 -6.91 -4.80
C HIS A 294 7.13 -7.02 -4.44
N TYR A 295 6.48 -5.87 -4.32
CA TYR A 295 5.05 -5.77 -4.03
C TYR A 295 4.31 -5.28 -5.27
N THR A 296 3.26 -5.97 -5.66
CA THR A 296 2.39 -5.64 -6.80
C THR A 296 0.92 -5.74 -6.40
N VAL A 297 0.00 -5.48 -7.32
CA VAL A 297 -1.44 -5.52 -7.04
C VAL A 297 -2.15 -6.48 -7.98
N LEU A 298 -2.95 -7.39 -7.42
CA LEU A 298 -3.95 -8.17 -8.11
C LEU A 298 -5.34 -7.66 -7.73
N PHE A 299 -6.21 -7.42 -8.70
CA PHE A 299 -7.57 -6.98 -8.41
C PHE A 299 -8.59 -7.45 -9.43
N SER A 300 -9.83 -7.68 -9.01
CA SER A 300 -10.94 -7.72 -9.96
C SER A 300 -11.44 -6.30 -10.21
N ALA A 301 -11.65 -5.96 -11.48
CA ALA A 301 -12.27 -4.68 -11.83
C ALA A 301 -13.78 -4.65 -11.47
N ASP A 302 -14.40 -5.82 -11.32
CA ASP A 302 -15.75 -5.94 -10.77
C ASP A 302 -15.70 -5.94 -9.24
N GLY A 303 -16.04 -4.81 -8.63
CA GLY A 303 -16.08 -4.64 -7.17
C GLY A 303 -17.16 -5.46 -6.46
N MET A 304 -18.09 -6.08 -7.20
CA MET A 304 -19.16 -6.92 -6.65
C MET A 304 -18.74 -8.38 -6.45
N VAL A 305 -17.59 -8.78 -7.01
CA VAL A 305 -17.01 -10.11 -6.79
C VAL A 305 -16.78 -10.30 -5.29
N ASN A 306 -17.31 -11.40 -4.74
CA ASN A 306 -17.05 -11.75 -3.36
C ASN A 306 -15.64 -12.38 -3.25
N PRO A 307 -14.65 -11.68 -2.68
CA PRO A 307 -13.30 -12.21 -2.55
C PRO A 307 -13.18 -13.43 -1.62
N GLN A 308 -14.21 -13.76 -0.85
CA GLN A 308 -14.22 -14.95 0.01
C GLN A 308 -14.68 -16.19 -0.76
N ASP A 309 -15.32 -16.03 -1.92
CA ASP A 309 -15.65 -17.12 -2.83
C ASP A 309 -14.35 -17.65 -3.47
N SER A 310 -14.16 -18.96 -3.41
CA SER A 310 -12.99 -19.65 -3.98
C SER A 310 -13.38 -20.69 -5.02
N ASP A 311 -14.66 -20.79 -5.36
CA ASP A 311 -15.21 -21.82 -6.24
C ASP A 311 -15.64 -21.29 -7.60
N LYS A 312 -15.76 -19.98 -7.75
CA LYS A 312 -16.15 -19.33 -9.01
C LYS A 312 -14.96 -18.81 -9.78
N ALA A 313 -15.03 -18.96 -11.10
CA ALA A 313 -14.10 -18.30 -11.99
C ALA A 313 -14.24 -16.78 -11.91
N LEU A 314 -13.13 -16.08 -12.03
CA LEU A 314 -13.09 -14.62 -12.02
C LEU A 314 -11.91 -14.08 -12.84
N ASP A 315 -12.08 -12.86 -13.34
CA ASP A 315 -11.00 -12.09 -13.95
C ASP A 315 -10.30 -11.25 -12.88
N LEU A 316 -8.98 -11.37 -12.85
CA LEU A 316 -8.05 -10.54 -12.09
C LEU A 316 -7.18 -9.74 -13.05
N PHE A 317 -6.80 -8.54 -12.65
CA PHE A 317 -5.83 -7.69 -13.33
C PHE A 317 -4.58 -7.62 -12.47
N TYR A 318 -3.44 -7.93 -13.09
CA TYR A 318 -2.13 -7.75 -12.49
C TYR A 318 -1.59 -6.37 -12.86
N PHE A 319 -1.11 -5.65 -11.85
CA PHE A 319 -0.49 -4.36 -12.04
C PHE A 319 0.82 -4.24 -11.25
N ASP A 320 1.91 -3.92 -11.97
CA ASP A 320 3.22 -3.61 -11.43
C ASP A 320 3.55 -2.12 -11.63
N GLN A 321 3.60 -1.38 -10.52
CA GLN A 321 3.91 0.05 -10.49
C GLN A 321 5.37 0.37 -10.89
N LEU A 322 6.29 -0.59 -10.80
CA LEU A 322 7.70 -0.41 -11.18
C LEU A 322 7.92 -0.81 -12.65
N GLY A 323 7.16 -1.78 -13.14
CA GLY A 323 7.33 -2.40 -14.46
C GLY A 323 6.99 -1.53 -15.67
N ARG A 324 6.52 -0.27 -15.48
CA ARG A 324 6.09 0.63 -16.57
C ARG A 324 5.10 -0.04 -17.52
N GLN A 325 4.16 -0.78 -16.93
CA GLN A 325 3.29 -1.72 -17.63
C GLN A 325 2.31 -1.00 -18.58
N SER A 326 2.64 -0.96 -19.88
CA SER A 326 1.81 -0.35 -20.93
C SER A 326 0.65 -1.26 -21.35
N GLU A 327 0.84 -2.58 -21.30
CA GLU A 327 -0.19 -3.56 -21.63
C GLU A 327 -0.97 -4.02 -20.40
N ARG A 328 -2.29 -4.20 -20.56
CA ARG A 328 -3.15 -4.66 -19.47
C ARG A 328 -3.07 -6.18 -19.35
N ILE A 329 -2.53 -6.67 -18.23
CA ILE A 329 -2.44 -8.10 -17.95
C ILE A 329 -3.73 -8.55 -17.26
N ARG A 330 -4.53 -9.34 -17.97
CA ARG A 330 -5.76 -9.94 -17.45
C ARG A 330 -5.55 -11.43 -17.25
N LEU A 331 -5.76 -11.89 -16.03
CA LEU A 331 -5.67 -13.28 -15.61
C LEU A 331 -7.08 -13.82 -15.36
N THR A 332 -7.46 -14.91 -16.01
CA THR A 332 -8.70 -15.62 -15.69
C THR A 332 -8.37 -16.78 -14.77
N VAL A 333 -8.81 -16.70 -13.53
CA VAL A 333 -8.60 -17.73 -12.51
C VAL A 333 -9.80 -18.67 -12.52
N ILE A 334 -9.56 -19.95 -12.79
CA ILE A 334 -10.60 -20.99 -12.86
C ILE A 334 -10.33 -22.01 -11.75
N PRO A 335 -11.06 -21.96 -10.63
CA PRO A 335 -10.85 -22.89 -9.51
C PRO A 335 -11.12 -24.35 -9.87
N LYS A 336 -10.52 -25.28 -9.10
CA LYS A 336 -10.76 -26.74 -9.20
C LYS A 336 -10.44 -27.34 -10.57
N GLN A 337 -9.50 -26.75 -11.28
CA GLN A 337 -9.04 -27.20 -12.58
C GLN A 337 -7.52 -27.11 -12.61
N LEU A 338 -6.81 -27.98 -11.88
CA LEU A 338 -5.36 -27.96 -11.87
C LEU A 338 -4.82 -28.41 -13.25
N PRO A 339 -3.91 -27.65 -13.88
CA PRO A 339 -3.27 -28.08 -15.13
C PRO A 339 -2.61 -29.46 -14.98
N PRO A 340 -2.76 -30.40 -15.93
CA PRO A 340 -2.26 -31.77 -15.79
C PRO A 340 -0.75 -31.91 -15.63
N HIS A 341 0.02 -30.92 -16.12
CA HIS A 341 1.46 -30.90 -15.95
C HIS A 341 1.83 -30.61 -14.49
N LEU A 342 1.06 -29.76 -13.80
CA LEU A 342 1.27 -29.40 -12.39
C LEU A 342 0.81 -30.54 -11.49
N SER A 343 1.75 -31.38 -11.08
CA SER A 343 1.47 -32.56 -10.24
C SER A 343 1.45 -32.24 -8.74
N THR A 344 2.22 -31.24 -8.32
CA THR A 344 2.38 -30.81 -6.92
C THR A 344 1.96 -29.36 -6.67
N GLY A 345 1.66 -28.60 -7.74
CA GLY A 345 1.41 -27.16 -7.68
C GLY A 345 2.67 -26.31 -7.44
N PHE A 346 3.87 -26.88 -7.63
CA PHE A 346 5.17 -26.24 -7.40
C PHE A 346 6.23 -26.71 -8.40
N GLU A 347 6.04 -26.40 -9.68
CA GLU A 347 7.01 -26.74 -10.74
C GLU A 347 7.82 -25.50 -11.10
N ASP A 348 9.14 -25.64 -11.28
CA ASP A 348 10.05 -24.51 -11.54
C ASP A 348 9.69 -23.68 -12.79
N SER A 349 8.88 -24.23 -13.69
CA SER A 349 8.34 -23.54 -14.86
C SER A 349 7.13 -22.65 -14.58
N GLU A 350 6.59 -22.69 -13.36
CA GLU A 350 5.41 -21.93 -12.97
C GLU A 350 5.76 -20.51 -12.54
N SER A 351 5.01 -19.54 -13.06
CA SER A 351 5.11 -18.12 -12.66
C SER A 351 4.96 -17.93 -11.15
N MET A 352 5.75 -17.02 -10.60
CA MET A 352 5.59 -16.56 -9.21
C MET A 352 4.17 -16.04 -8.91
N ILE A 353 3.51 -15.42 -9.89
CA ILE A 353 2.16 -14.86 -9.71
C ILE A 353 1.11 -15.98 -9.66
N ASP A 354 1.22 -16.97 -10.53
CA ASP A 354 0.41 -18.19 -10.50
C ASP A 354 0.49 -18.88 -9.13
N ARG A 355 1.71 -19.04 -8.61
CA ARG A 355 1.96 -19.62 -7.28
C ARG A 355 1.27 -18.84 -6.17
N CYS A 356 1.35 -17.50 -6.20
CA CYS A 356 0.66 -16.64 -5.25
C CYS A 356 -0.87 -16.80 -5.33
N ILE A 357 -1.44 -16.84 -6.54
CA ILE A 357 -2.88 -17.04 -6.77
C ILE A 357 -3.32 -18.39 -6.20
N ARG A 358 -2.54 -19.46 -6.44
CA ARG A 358 -2.85 -20.82 -5.99
C ARG A 358 -2.72 -21.03 -4.48
N THR A 359 -2.10 -20.12 -3.72
CA THR A 359 -2.19 -20.18 -2.24
C THR A 359 -3.59 -19.86 -1.72
N LYS A 360 -4.39 -19.13 -2.51
CA LYS A 360 -5.80 -18.82 -2.23
C LYS A 360 -6.74 -19.75 -2.99
N TRP A 361 -6.68 -19.75 -4.32
CA TRP A 361 -7.50 -20.62 -5.16
C TRP A 361 -6.73 -21.91 -5.45
N LYS A 362 -6.74 -22.80 -4.46
CA LYS A 362 -6.07 -24.11 -4.57
C LYS A 362 -6.56 -24.82 -5.83
N GLU A 363 -5.63 -25.44 -6.54
CA GLU A 363 -5.92 -26.21 -7.77
C GLU A 363 -6.55 -25.38 -8.90
N ALA A 364 -6.41 -24.05 -8.90
CA ALA A 364 -6.89 -23.24 -10.01
C ALA A 364 -5.99 -23.35 -11.24
N THR A 365 -6.58 -23.27 -12.44
CA THR A 365 -5.87 -22.84 -13.66
C THR A 365 -5.83 -21.31 -13.69
N VAL A 366 -4.73 -20.74 -14.14
CA VAL A 366 -4.58 -19.31 -14.41
C VAL A 366 -4.32 -19.13 -15.90
N ASP A 367 -5.27 -18.53 -16.61
CA ASP A 367 -5.13 -18.18 -18.03
C ASP A 367 -4.67 -16.72 -18.14
N TRP A 368 -3.49 -16.51 -18.73
CA TRP A 368 -2.90 -15.19 -18.96
C TRP A 368 -3.52 -14.43 -20.14
N ASN A 369 -4.54 -15.00 -20.80
CA ASN A 369 -5.30 -14.39 -21.89
C ASN A 369 -4.40 -13.86 -23.03
N GLY A 370 -3.29 -14.55 -23.32
CA GLY A 370 -2.32 -14.16 -24.33
C GLY A 370 -1.29 -13.12 -23.90
N SER A 371 -1.31 -12.65 -22.64
CA SER A 371 -0.21 -11.87 -22.06
C SER A 371 1.03 -12.75 -21.84
N GLU A 372 2.20 -12.14 -21.91
CA GLU A 372 3.47 -12.79 -21.57
C GLU A 372 3.48 -13.17 -20.08
N VAL A 373 3.83 -14.42 -19.80
CA VAL A 373 3.90 -14.95 -18.43
C VAL A 373 5.12 -14.38 -17.73
N ILE A 374 4.89 -13.75 -16.58
CA ILE A 374 5.97 -13.21 -15.74
C ILE A 374 6.58 -14.39 -14.97
N LEU A 375 7.78 -14.81 -15.37
CA LEU A 375 8.50 -15.92 -14.72
C LEU A 375 9.14 -15.51 -13.41
#